data_AF-A0A7C1BQ84-F1
#
_entry.id   AF-A0A7C1BQ84-F1
#
_cell.length_a   1.000
_cell.length_b   1.000
_cell.length_c   1.000
_cell.angle_alpha   90.00
_cell.angle_beta   90.00
_cell.angle_gamma   90.00
#
_symmetry.space_group_name_H-M   'P 1'
#
loop_
_entity.id
_entity.type
_entity.pdbx_description
1 polymer ?
#
loop_
_entity_poly.entity_id
_entity_poly.type
_entity_poly.pdbx_seq_one_letter_code
_entity_poly.pdbx_strand_id
1 'polypeptide(L)'
;MGKISVSPEGTRYDLPDAAADEQEIRLLKEITARQRSMGRKIVAVQGLGFVGAVMAAVVADAVDKNGRPFYFVHGVQRPSTRSYWKVPVINEGLPPVEAEDPEIPEIFSRTVKQKGTLRATWQEYAFELADIVVVDIQLDATKPVFGDAAKGYVDTEAFEKAITVLGQHITPEALVLIETTVPPGTSQHIVKPILDREFKKRGIDTEKHPPRIAHSYERVMPGRNYVSSIRDFWRTYSGIDKT
;
A
#
# COMPACT_ATOMS: atom_id res chain seq x y z
N MET A 1 -14.56 12.57 -24.11
CA MET A 1 -14.06 13.31 -22.93
C MET A 1 -13.43 12.31 -21.99
N GLY A 2 -12.16 12.49 -21.63
CA GLY A 2 -11.47 11.62 -20.68
C GLY A 2 -12.14 11.67 -19.30
N LYS A 3 -12.03 10.58 -18.53
CA LYS A 3 -12.41 10.59 -17.12
C LYS A 3 -11.37 11.42 -16.37
N ILE A 4 -11.82 12.36 -15.55
CA ILE A 4 -10.94 13.31 -14.83
C ILE A 4 -11.03 13.05 -13.33
N SER A 5 -9.90 13.12 -12.66
CA SER A 5 -9.80 13.15 -11.21
C SER A 5 -9.52 14.56 -10.72
N VAL A 6 -10.13 14.96 -9.60
CA VAL A 6 -10.03 16.32 -9.07
C VAL A 6 -9.54 16.24 -7.62
N SER A 7 -8.48 16.97 -7.28
CA SER A 7 -7.99 17.06 -5.90
C SER A 7 -8.92 17.94 -5.04
N PRO A 8 -8.80 17.90 -3.70
CA PRO A 8 -9.57 18.76 -2.81
C PRO A 8 -9.44 20.27 -3.13
N GLU A 9 -8.29 20.70 -3.66
CA GLU A 9 -8.00 22.09 -4.05
C GLU A 9 -8.59 22.46 -5.42
N GLY A 10 -9.23 21.52 -6.12
CA GLY A 10 -9.84 21.73 -7.43
C GLY A 10 -8.92 21.48 -8.62
N THR A 11 -7.66 21.07 -8.39
CA THR A 11 -6.73 20.74 -9.48
C THR A 11 -7.19 19.48 -10.22
N ARG A 12 -7.14 19.53 -11.55
CA ARG A 12 -7.67 18.49 -12.44
C ARG A 12 -6.54 17.63 -12.99
N TYR A 13 -6.72 16.32 -12.96
CA TYR A 13 -5.78 15.33 -13.44
C TYR A 13 -6.50 14.35 -14.37
N ASP A 14 -6.05 14.26 -15.62
CA ASP A 14 -6.57 13.27 -16.56
C ASP A 14 -6.18 11.87 -16.11
N LEU A 15 -7.13 10.93 -16.16
CA LEU A 15 -6.80 9.53 -15.91
C LEU A 15 -5.83 9.02 -17.00
N PRO A 16 -4.90 8.12 -16.64
CA PRO A 16 -3.90 7.61 -17.57
C PRO A 16 -4.56 6.81 -18.69
N ASP A 17 -3.99 6.90 -19.88
CA ASP A 17 -4.34 6.09 -21.03
C ASP A 17 -3.33 4.93 -21.22
N ALA A 18 -3.55 4.11 -22.24
CA ALA A 18 -2.68 2.97 -22.53
C ALA A 18 -1.22 3.37 -22.80
N ALA A 19 -0.97 4.56 -23.38
CA ALA A 19 0.38 5.03 -23.65
C ALA A 19 1.09 5.44 -22.35
N ALA A 20 0.37 6.14 -21.46
CA ALA A 20 0.85 6.46 -20.11
C ALA A 20 1.12 5.18 -19.31
N ASP A 21 0.25 4.16 -19.44
CA ASP A 21 0.41 2.86 -18.79
C ASP A 21 1.71 2.16 -19.17
N GLU A 22 2.02 2.07 -20.47
CA GLU A 22 3.26 1.48 -20.96
C GLU A 22 4.51 2.24 -20.50
N GLN A 23 4.44 3.57 -20.50
CA GLN A 23 5.53 4.42 -20.03
C GLN A 23 5.78 4.22 -18.54
N GLU A 24 4.71 4.16 -17.75
CA GLU A 24 4.78 3.94 -16.31
C GLU A 24 5.39 2.57 -15.99
N ILE A 25 5.01 1.51 -16.69
CA ILE A 25 5.61 0.18 -16.51
C ILE A 25 7.12 0.19 -16.82
N ARG A 26 7.54 0.87 -17.89
CA ARG A 26 8.97 1.03 -18.23
C ARG A 26 9.71 1.75 -17.10
N LEU A 27 9.13 2.82 -16.56
CA LEU A 27 9.71 3.59 -15.47
C LEU A 27 9.82 2.77 -14.17
N LEU A 28 8.77 2.01 -13.82
CA LEU A 28 8.77 1.13 -12.64
C LEU A 28 9.91 0.10 -12.69
N LYS A 29 10.16 -0.49 -13.87
CA LYS A 29 11.29 -1.42 -14.09
C LYS A 29 12.63 -0.73 -13.87
N GLU A 30 12.84 0.43 -14.48
CA GLU A 30 14.10 1.17 -14.40
C GLU A 30 14.42 1.61 -12.97
N ILE A 31 13.45 2.26 -12.29
CA ILE A 31 13.63 2.73 -10.92
C ILE A 31 13.87 1.54 -9.99
N THR A 32 13.07 0.48 -10.09
CA THR A 32 13.24 -0.70 -9.24
C THR A 32 14.62 -1.34 -9.40
N ALA A 33 15.09 -1.50 -10.64
CA ALA A 33 16.42 -2.05 -10.90
C ALA A 33 17.52 -1.18 -10.27
N ARG A 34 17.42 0.14 -10.39
CA ARG A 34 18.35 1.09 -9.76
C ARG A 34 18.33 0.96 -8.24
N GLN A 35 17.15 0.91 -7.63
CA GLN A 35 16.99 0.83 -6.18
C GLN A 35 17.54 -0.49 -5.62
N ARG A 36 17.29 -1.61 -6.31
CA ARG A 36 17.90 -2.91 -5.99
C ARG A 36 19.41 -2.90 -6.08
N SER A 37 20.00 -2.20 -7.08
CA SER A 37 21.46 -2.06 -7.18
C SER A 37 22.08 -1.28 -6.02
N MET A 38 21.29 -0.45 -5.33
CA MET A 38 21.67 0.25 -4.10
C MET A 38 21.46 -0.60 -2.84
N GLY A 39 21.02 -1.86 -2.97
CA GLY A 39 20.77 -2.80 -1.87
C GLY A 39 19.44 -2.58 -1.14
N ARG A 40 18.52 -1.79 -1.70
CA ARG A 40 17.21 -1.52 -1.07
C ARG A 40 16.21 -2.63 -1.39
N LYS A 41 15.41 -3.01 -0.40
CA LYS A 41 14.24 -3.86 -0.60
C LYS A 41 13.08 -3.05 -1.17
N ILE A 42 12.27 -3.67 -2.01
CA ILE A 42 11.13 -3.04 -2.67
C ILE A 42 9.87 -3.34 -1.88
N VAL A 43 9.17 -2.28 -1.46
CA VAL A 43 7.88 -2.37 -0.78
C VAL A 43 6.82 -1.76 -1.67
N ALA A 44 5.68 -2.44 -1.85
CA ALA A 44 4.49 -1.85 -2.44
C ALA A 44 3.45 -1.59 -1.33
N VAL A 45 2.92 -0.38 -1.24
CA VAL A 45 1.83 -0.06 -0.32
C VAL A 45 0.53 0.05 -1.11
N GLN A 46 -0.41 -0.86 -0.89
CA GLN A 46 -1.68 -0.92 -1.58
C GLN A 46 -2.72 -0.07 -0.84
N GLY A 47 -3.10 1.06 -1.45
CA GLY A 47 -4.07 2.00 -0.89
C GLY A 47 -3.39 3.22 -0.28
N LEU A 48 -3.47 4.36 -0.96
CA LEU A 48 -2.92 5.64 -0.49
C LEU A 48 -4.03 6.46 0.16
N GLY A 49 -4.75 5.81 1.07
CA GLY A 49 -5.74 6.42 1.96
C GLY A 49 -5.09 7.26 3.06
N PHE A 50 -5.87 7.57 4.09
CA PHE A 50 -5.39 8.31 5.25
C PHE A 50 -4.16 7.63 5.88
N VAL A 51 -4.26 6.33 6.17
CA VAL A 51 -3.19 5.52 6.76
C VAL A 51 -2.10 5.18 5.74
N GLY A 52 -2.46 4.52 4.64
CA GLY A 52 -1.46 3.97 3.73
C GLY A 52 -0.56 5.01 3.05
N ALA A 53 -1.01 6.24 2.85
CA ALA A 53 -0.14 7.29 2.32
C ALA A 53 0.98 7.66 3.30
N VAL A 54 0.65 7.84 4.58
CA VAL A 54 1.64 8.17 5.62
C VAL A 54 2.51 6.95 5.93
N MET A 55 1.93 5.75 5.95
CA MET A 55 2.68 4.50 6.04
C MET A 55 3.76 4.40 4.95
N ALA A 56 3.38 4.64 3.69
CA ALA A 56 4.31 4.60 2.56
C ALA A 56 5.48 5.57 2.75
N ALA A 57 5.22 6.77 3.26
CA ALA A 57 6.27 7.74 3.58
C ALA A 57 7.15 7.27 4.76
N VAL A 58 6.57 6.72 5.83
CA VAL A 58 7.34 6.22 6.99
C VAL A 58 8.25 5.05 6.58
N VAL A 59 7.75 4.09 5.81
CA VAL A 59 8.57 2.97 5.31
C VAL A 59 9.68 3.47 4.39
N ALA A 60 9.37 4.43 3.50
CA ALA A 60 10.37 5.03 2.63
C ALA A 60 11.42 5.86 3.39
N ASP A 61 11.08 6.37 4.58
CA ASP A 61 11.99 7.15 5.40
C ASP A 61 12.94 6.28 6.24
N ALA A 62 12.63 5.01 6.43
CA ALA A 62 13.38 4.09 7.27
C ALA A 62 14.85 3.92 6.81
N VAL A 63 15.77 4.01 7.77
CA VAL A 63 17.22 3.96 7.55
C VAL A 63 17.90 2.88 8.39
N ASP A 64 19.07 2.44 7.94
CA ASP A 64 19.97 1.60 8.73
C ASP A 64 20.66 2.39 9.84
N LYS A 65 21.46 1.70 10.67
CA LYS A 65 22.26 2.31 11.74
C LYS A 65 23.25 3.39 11.27
N ASN A 66 23.55 3.45 9.97
CA ASN A 66 24.44 4.43 9.34
C ASN A 66 23.65 5.54 8.61
N GLY A 67 22.32 5.59 8.76
CA GLY A 67 21.48 6.59 8.10
C GLY A 67 21.17 6.32 6.63
N ARG A 68 21.48 5.12 6.10
CA ARG A 68 21.22 4.77 4.70
C ARG A 68 19.81 4.18 4.54
N PRO A 69 19.00 4.62 3.56
CA PRO A 69 17.66 4.07 3.39
C PRO A 69 17.64 2.57 3.10
N PHE A 70 16.76 1.85 3.80
CA PHE A 70 16.61 0.38 3.70
C PHE A 70 15.63 -0.06 2.61
N TYR A 71 14.60 0.75 2.39
CA TYR A 71 13.48 0.43 1.50
C TYR A 71 13.35 1.46 0.38
N PHE A 72 12.80 0.99 -0.73
CA PHE A 72 12.19 1.83 -1.73
C PHE A 72 10.71 1.46 -1.81
N VAL A 73 9.83 2.46 -1.80
CA VAL A 73 8.38 2.27 -1.74
C VAL A 73 7.72 2.71 -3.04
N HIS A 74 6.97 1.78 -3.64
CA HIS A 74 5.94 2.08 -4.62
C HIS A 74 4.59 2.21 -3.89
N GLY A 75 4.07 3.41 -3.77
CA GLY A 75 2.69 3.63 -3.31
C GLY A 75 1.71 3.33 -4.44
N VAL A 76 0.86 2.31 -4.32
CA VAL A 76 -0.04 1.89 -5.39
C VAL A 76 -1.46 2.37 -5.13
N GLN A 77 -1.98 3.22 -6.02
CA GLN A 77 -3.33 3.77 -5.94
C GLN A 77 -4.07 3.59 -7.27
N ARG A 78 -5.16 2.81 -7.26
CA ARG A 78 -6.01 2.59 -8.43
C ARG A 78 -6.41 3.91 -9.11
N PRO A 79 -6.31 4.02 -10.46
CA PRO A 79 -6.70 5.21 -11.18
C PRO A 79 -8.22 5.33 -11.23
N SER A 80 -8.78 6.17 -10.36
CA SER A 80 -10.20 6.48 -10.32
C SER A 80 -10.43 7.98 -10.30
N THR A 81 -11.60 8.43 -10.74
CA THR A 81 -11.97 9.85 -10.67
C THR A 81 -11.91 10.40 -9.25
N ARG A 82 -12.10 9.55 -8.23
CA ARG A 82 -12.07 9.95 -6.81
C ARG A 82 -10.66 10.06 -6.20
N SER A 83 -9.68 9.35 -6.76
CA SER A 83 -8.42 9.09 -6.03
C SER A 83 -7.16 9.20 -6.88
N TYR A 84 -7.26 9.28 -8.21
CA TYR A 84 -6.07 9.30 -9.07
C TYR A 84 -5.20 10.54 -8.81
N TRP A 85 -5.81 11.69 -8.52
CA TRP A 85 -5.12 12.94 -8.16
C TRP A 85 -4.03 12.77 -7.07
N LYS A 86 -4.17 11.76 -6.20
CA LYS A 86 -3.17 11.48 -5.15
C LYS A 86 -1.81 11.08 -5.72
N VAL A 87 -1.78 10.36 -6.84
CA VAL A 87 -0.54 9.86 -7.43
C VAL A 87 0.39 11.01 -7.86
N PRO A 88 -0.03 11.97 -8.71
CA PRO A 88 0.81 13.11 -9.07
C PRO A 88 1.15 13.98 -7.86
N VAL A 89 0.21 14.24 -6.94
CA VAL A 89 0.47 15.03 -5.72
C VAL A 89 1.59 14.41 -4.87
N ILE A 90 1.55 13.10 -4.63
CA ILE A 90 2.61 12.40 -3.90
C ILE A 90 3.94 12.49 -4.66
N ASN A 91 3.92 12.32 -5.98
CA ASN A 91 5.13 12.39 -6.81
C ASN A 91 5.74 13.80 -6.88
N GLU A 92 4.97 14.84 -6.54
CA GLU A 92 5.47 16.20 -6.31
C GLU A 92 6.03 16.41 -4.89
N GLY A 93 6.09 15.36 -4.07
CA GLY A 93 6.54 15.41 -2.67
C GLY A 93 5.56 16.13 -1.75
N LEU A 94 4.26 16.13 -2.10
CA LEU A 94 3.19 16.72 -1.31
C LEU A 94 2.31 15.62 -0.69
N PRO A 95 1.80 15.81 0.52
CA PRO A 95 0.92 14.82 1.16
C PRO A 95 -0.46 14.81 0.48
N PRO A 96 -1.06 13.63 0.25
CA PRO A 96 -2.42 13.50 -0.30
C PRO A 96 -3.50 13.51 0.81
N VAL A 97 -3.11 13.84 2.04
CA VAL A 97 -3.92 13.79 3.26
C VAL A 97 -3.61 15.02 4.11
N GLU A 98 -4.62 15.49 4.83
CA GLU A 98 -4.50 16.60 5.76
C GLU A 98 -4.50 16.09 7.20
N ALA A 99 -3.54 16.53 8.00
CA ALA A 99 -3.42 16.22 9.42
C ALA A 99 -2.71 17.38 10.14
N GLU A 100 -2.89 17.49 11.46
CA GLU A 100 -2.28 18.54 12.28
C GLU A 100 -0.76 18.34 12.50
N ASP A 101 -0.22 17.20 12.12
CA ASP A 101 1.20 16.88 12.28
C ASP A 101 2.07 17.63 11.25
N PRO A 102 2.96 18.53 11.68
CA PRO A 102 3.83 19.28 10.78
C PRO A 102 4.86 18.39 10.06
N GLU A 103 5.15 17.18 10.56
CA GLU A 103 6.09 16.24 9.93
C GLU A 103 5.51 15.66 8.64
N ILE A 104 4.20 15.68 8.43
CA ILE A 104 3.54 15.13 7.23
C ILE A 104 4.09 15.75 5.93
N PRO A 105 3.99 17.07 5.69
CA PRO A 105 4.57 17.65 4.47
C PRO A 105 6.10 17.43 4.37
N GLU A 106 6.80 17.40 5.51
CA GLU A 106 8.25 17.21 5.55
C GLU A 106 8.66 15.80 5.12
N ILE A 107 7.97 14.75 5.58
CA ILE A 107 8.31 13.36 5.26
C ILE A 107 8.03 13.05 3.79
N PHE A 108 6.95 13.57 3.20
CA PHE A 108 6.69 13.41 1.75
C PHE A 108 7.75 14.12 0.92
N SER A 109 8.08 15.37 1.26
CA SER A 109 9.13 16.13 0.57
C SER A 109 10.49 15.42 0.69
N ARG A 110 10.85 14.95 1.88
CA ARG A 110 12.11 14.26 2.15
C ARG A 110 12.21 12.92 1.42
N THR A 111 11.18 12.08 1.48
CA THR A 111 11.21 10.75 0.86
C THR A 111 11.16 10.79 -0.66
N VAL A 112 10.43 11.75 -1.24
CA VAL A 112 10.29 11.88 -2.70
C VAL A 112 11.45 12.67 -3.31
N LYS A 113 11.77 13.85 -2.78
CA LYS A 113 12.73 14.79 -3.40
C LYS A 113 14.17 14.61 -2.93
N GLN A 114 14.37 14.28 -1.65
CA GLN A 114 15.72 14.26 -1.06
C GLN A 114 16.30 12.84 -1.06
N LYS A 115 15.58 11.88 -0.50
CA LYS A 115 16.01 10.46 -0.42
C LYS A 115 15.75 9.68 -1.71
N GLY A 116 14.73 10.07 -2.48
CA GLY A 116 14.29 9.35 -3.67
C GLY A 116 13.89 7.91 -3.34
N THR A 117 13.17 7.71 -2.25
CA THR A 117 12.77 6.43 -1.67
C THR A 117 11.27 6.16 -1.72
N LEU A 118 10.46 7.14 -2.09
CA LEU A 118 9.01 6.99 -2.30
C LEU A 118 8.63 7.45 -3.70
N ARG A 119 7.75 6.68 -4.34
CA ARG A 119 7.03 7.11 -5.54
C ARG A 119 5.63 6.49 -5.55
N ALA A 120 4.61 7.26 -5.92
CA ALA A 120 3.28 6.74 -6.16
C ALA A 120 3.08 6.33 -7.62
N THR A 121 2.27 5.30 -7.85
CA THR A 121 1.91 4.77 -9.16
C THR A 121 0.45 4.30 -9.17
N TRP A 122 -0.15 4.26 -10.36
CA TRP A 122 -1.45 3.63 -10.59
C TRP A 122 -1.34 2.21 -11.12
N GLN A 123 -0.11 1.74 -11.41
CA GLN A 123 0.11 0.46 -12.06
C GLN A 123 0.25 -0.70 -11.08
N GLU A 124 -0.60 -1.71 -11.27
CA GLU A 124 -0.57 -2.97 -10.52
C GLU A 124 0.71 -3.76 -10.78
N TYR A 125 1.41 -3.49 -11.89
CA TYR A 125 2.73 -4.05 -12.20
C TYR A 125 3.76 -3.83 -11.08
N ALA A 126 3.60 -2.79 -10.26
CA ALA A 126 4.45 -2.56 -9.09
C ALA A 126 4.42 -3.74 -8.09
N PHE A 127 3.32 -4.51 -8.02
CA PHE A 127 3.21 -5.68 -7.16
C PHE A 127 4.10 -6.84 -7.64
N GLU A 128 4.38 -6.96 -8.93
CA GLU A 128 5.30 -7.97 -9.48
C GLU A 128 6.76 -7.70 -9.08
N LEU A 129 7.06 -6.45 -8.72
CA LEU A 129 8.40 -5.98 -8.38
C LEU A 129 8.67 -6.00 -6.86
N ALA A 130 7.63 -6.17 -6.05
CA ALA A 130 7.68 -5.99 -4.61
C ALA A 130 8.22 -7.23 -3.89
N ASP A 131 9.12 -7.00 -2.93
CA ASP A 131 9.54 -8.04 -1.98
C ASP A 131 8.55 -8.12 -0.80
N ILE A 132 7.86 -7.02 -0.50
CA ILE A 132 6.85 -6.89 0.55
C ILE A 132 5.69 -6.06 0.01
N VAL A 133 4.45 -6.50 0.24
CA VAL A 133 3.23 -5.71 -0.01
C VAL A 133 2.57 -5.40 1.32
N VAL A 134 2.40 -4.11 1.63
CA VAL A 134 1.60 -3.64 2.77
C VAL A 134 0.19 -3.30 2.27
N VAL A 135 -0.82 -3.90 2.88
CA VAL A 135 -2.22 -3.72 2.50
C VAL A 135 -2.89 -2.72 3.45
N ASP A 136 -3.09 -1.50 2.95
CA ASP A 136 -3.68 -0.35 3.66
C ASP A 136 -4.96 0.12 2.98
N ILE A 137 -5.89 -0.82 2.83
CA ILE A 137 -7.19 -0.56 2.22
C ILE A 137 -8.19 -0.26 3.33
N GLN A 138 -8.97 0.80 3.14
CA GLN A 138 -10.05 1.11 4.07
C GLN A 138 -11.13 0.03 4.01
N LEU A 139 -11.55 -0.46 5.18
CA LEU A 139 -12.58 -1.46 5.35
C LEU A 139 -13.56 -0.98 6.43
N ASP A 140 -14.68 -0.40 6.00
CA ASP A 140 -15.63 0.22 6.91
C ASP A 140 -16.59 -0.81 7.54
N ALA A 141 -16.75 -0.74 8.86
CA ALA A 141 -17.76 -1.49 9.58
C ALA A 141 -19.05 -0.69 9.68
N THR A 142 -20.15 -1.25 9.18
CA THR A 142 -21.48 -0.67 9.30
C THR A 142 -22.15 -1.18 10.58
N LYS A 143 -22.59 -0.27 11.43
CA LYS A 143 -23.34 -0.56 12.67
C LYS A 143 -24.74 0.03 12.55
N PRO A 144 -25.73 -0.71 12.02
CA PRO A 144 -27.06 -0.17 11.78
C PRO A 144 -27.84 0.10 13.07
N VAL A 145 -27.44 -0.52 14.19
CA VAL A 145 -28.04 -0.35 15.50
C VAL A 145 -26.96 -0.02 16.52
N PHE A 146 -27.08 1.15 17.16
CA PHE A 146 -26.14 1.58 18.19
C PHE A 146 -26.22 0.65 19.41
N GLY A 147 -25.07 0.20 19.92
CA GLY A 147 -24.99 -0.70 21.07
C GLY A 147 -25.21 -2.18 20.78
N ASP A 148 -25.60 -2.56 19.54
CA ASP A 148 -25.82 -3.96 19.15
C ASP A 148 -24.78 -4.40 18.10
N ALA A 149 -23.62 -4.82 18.60
CA ALA A 149 -22.50 -5.22 17.75
C ALA A 149 -22.81 -6.45 16.87
N ALA A 150 -23.76 -7.30 17.27
CA ALA A 150 -24.12 -8.51 16.52
C ALA A 150 -24.82 -8.20 15.19
N LYS A 151 -25.41 -7.01 15.05
CA LYS A 151 -25.98 -6.53 13.78
C LYS A 151 -24.99 -5.77 12.91
N GLY A 152 -23.75 -5.60 13.38
CA GLY A 152 -22.69 -4.99 12.60
C GLY A 152 -22.24 -5.90 11.47
N TYR A 153 -21.91 -5.32 10.32
CA TYR A 153 -21.33 -6.04 9.19
C TYR A 153 -20.24 -5.22 8.52
N VAL A 154 -19.42 -5.88 7.71
CA VAL A 154 -18.34 -5.29 6.96
C VAL A 154 -18.50 -5.70 5.51
N ASP A 155 -18.45 -4.74 4.59
CA ASP A 155 -18.39 -5.03 3.15
C ASP A 155 -16.94 -5.34 2.75
N THR A 156 -16.66 -6.61 2.46
CA THR A 156 -15.33 -7.08 2.10
C THR A 156 -15.07 -7.06 0.59
N GLU A 157 -16.04 -6.69 -0.26
CA GLU A 157 -15.93 -6.88 -1.71
C GLU A 157 -14.72 -6.14 -2.30
N ALA A 158 -14.52 -4.88 -1.91
CA ALA A 158 -13.39 -4.07 -2.37
C ALA A 158 -12.04 -4.63 -1.89
N PHE A 159 -11.99 -5.14 -0.65
CA PHE A 159 -10.79 -5.76 -0.08
C PHE A 159 -10.46 -7.06 -0.80
N GLU A 160 -11.43 -7.96 -0.99
CA GLU A 160 -11.22 -9.23 -1.69
C GLU A 160 -10.77 -9.06 -3.14
N LYS A 161 -11.32 -8.06 -3.85
CA LYS A 161 -10.85 -7.68 -5.19
C LYS A 161 -9.39 -7.24 -5.17
N ALA A 162 -9.00 -6.45 -4.19
CA ALA A 162 -7.64 -5.97 -4.07
C ALA A 162 -6.64 -7.10 -3.73
N ILE A 163 -7.02 -8.05 -2.86
CA ILE A 163 -6.22 -9.25 -2.61
C ILE A 163 -6.15 -10.15 -3.85
N THR A 164 -7.25 -10.23 -4.63
CA THR A 164 -7.26 -10.96 -5.91
C THR A 164 -6.23 -10.38 -6.88
N VAL A 165 -6.16 -9.05 -7.02
CA VAL A 165 -5.12 -8.36 -7.80
C VAL A 165 -3.73 -8.73 -7.30
N LEU A 166 -3.49 -8.74 -5.97
CA LEU A 166 -2.19 -9.16 -5.45
C LEU A 166 -1.85 -10.59 -5.89
N GLY A 167 -2.76 -11.55 -5.72
CA GLY A 167 -2.55 -12.94 -6.14
C GLY A 167 -2.26 -13.11 -7.63
N GLN A 168 -2.77 -12.20 -8.47
CA GLN A 168 -2.53 -12.18 -9.91
C GLN A 168 -1.12 -11.69 -10.28
N HIS A 169 -0.48 -10.87 -9.44
CA HIS A 169 0.77 -10.19 -9.79
C HIS A 169 1.97 -10.61 -8.94
N ILE A 170 1.85 -10.68 -7.62
CA ILE A 170 3.00 -10.86 -6.72
C ILE A 170 3.79 -12.14 -7.03
N THR A 171 5.09 -12.13 -6.76
CA THR A 171 5.89 -13.37 -6.73
C THR A 171 5.54 -14.18 -5.49
N PRO A 172 5.67 -15.52 -5.51
CA PRO A 172 5.38 -16.35 -4.34
C PRO A 172 6.25 -16.03 -3.12
N GLU A 173 7.42 -15.44 -3.32
CA GLU A 173 8.35 -15.05 -2.27
C GLU A 173 7.95 -13.75 -1.55
N ALA A 174 7.05 -12.95 -2.15
CA ALA A 174 6.65 -11.67 -1.60
C ALA A 174 5.84 -11.85 -0.31
N LEU A 175 6.17 -11.07 0.72
CA LEU A 175 5.39 -11.04 1.95
C LEU A 175 4.18 -10.12 1.81
N VAL A 176 2.98 -10.64 2.00
CA VAL A 176 1.75 -9.83 2.10
C VAL A 176 1.49 -9.52 3.58
N LEU A 177 1.71 -8.27 3.96
CA LEU A 177 1.43 -7.75 5.29
C LEU A 177 0.08 -7.04 5.28
N ILE A 178 -0.93 -7.68 5.88
CA ILE A 178 -2.23 -7.07 6.10
C ILE A 178 -2.10 -6.07 7.24
N GLU A 179 -2.44 -4.82 6.98
CA GLU A 179 -2.44 -3.74 7.97
C GLU A 179 -3.84 -3.14 8.16
N THR A 180 -4.66 -3.20 7.10
CA THR A 180 -6.11 -3.01 7.16
C THR A 180 -6.71 -3.68 8.40
N THR A 181 -7.49 -2.91 9.15
CA THR A 181 -8.30 -3.45 10.24
C THR A 181 -9.32 -4.43 9.66
N VAL A 182 -9.17 -5.71 10.00
CA VAL A 182 -10.01 -6.80 9.49
C VAL A 182 -10.64 -7.60 10.64
N PRO A 183 -11.80 -8.26 10.40
CA PRO A 183 -12.34 -9.24 11.35
C PRO A 183 -11.34 -10.36 11.69
N PRO A 184 -11.38 -10.92 12.91
CA PRO A 184 -10.58 -12.09 13.25
C PRO A 184 -10.79 -13.23 12.26
N GLY A 185 -9.69 -13.86 11.83
CA GLY A 185 -9.71 -14.95 10.86
C GLY A 185 -9.64 -14.52 9.39
N THR A 186 -9.76 -13.22 9.06
CA THR A 186 -9.70 -12.76 7.66
C THR A 186 -8.42 -13.18 6.93
N SER A 187 -7.25 -13.10 7.57
CA SER A 187 -5.99 -13.53 6.95
C SER A 187 -5.99 -15.02 6.56
N GLN A 188 -6.56 -15.89 7.40
CA GLN A 188 -6.58 -17.33 7.19
C GLN A 188 -7.73 -17.79 6.30
N HIS A 189 -8.91 -17.19 6.44
CA HIS A 189 -10.15 -17.66 5.82
C HIS A 189 -10.58 -16.87 4.57
N ILE A 190 -9.96 -15.71 4.31
CA ILE A 190 -10.26 -14.87 3.13
C ILE A 190 -8.98 -14.63 2.32
N VAL A 191 -7.94 -14.06 2.93
CA VAL A 191 -6.73 -13.67 2.19
C VAL A 191 -6.01 -14.90 1.63
N LYS A 192 -5.69 -15.89 2.48
CA LYS A 192 -4.99 -17.11 2.05
C LYS A 192 -5.73 -17.87 0.94
N PRO A 193 -7.05 -18.16 1.05
CA PRO A 193 -7.77 -18.83 -0.03
C PRO A 193 -7.79 -18.07 -1.36
N ILE A 194 -7.86 -16.74 -1.33
CA ILE A 194 -7.79 -15.91 -2.54
C ILE A 194 -6.40 -16.03 -3.18
N LEU A 195 -5.33 -15.86 -2.39
CA LEU A 195 -3.96 -15.96 -2.91
C LEU A 195 -3.64 -17.36 -3.44
N ASP A 196 -4.01 -18.42 -2.71
CA ASP A 196 -3.84 -19.81 -3.16
C ASP A 196 -4.55 -20.05 -4.50
N ARG A 197 -5.78 -19.53 -4.65
CA ARG A 197 -6.58 -19.68 -5.87
C ARG A 197 -5.90 -18.98 -7.06
N GLU A 198 -5.45 -17.74 -6.89
CA GLU A 198 -4.78 -17.01 -7.99
C GLU A 198 -3.38 -17.58 -8.30
N PHE A 199 -2.64 -18.06 -7.31
CA PHE A 199 -1.36 -18.76 -7.51
C PHE A 199 -1.57 -20.03 -8.34
N LYS A 200 -2.57 -20.86 -8.01
CA LYS A 200 -2.90 -22.06 -8.79
C LYS A 200 -3.29 -21.73 -10.24
N LYS A 201 -4.08 -20.67 -10.47
CA LYS A 201 -4.42 -20.19 -11.83
C LYS A 201 -3.19 -19.78 -12.63
N ARG A 202 -2.14 -19.28 -11.96
CA ARG A 202 -0.85 -18.92 -12.55
C ARG A 202 0.12 -20.10 -12.68
N GLY A 203 -0.29 -21.31 -12.28
CA GLY A 203 0.57 -22.50 -12.31
C GLY A 203 1.62 -22.57 -11.19
N ILE A 204 1.46 -21.78 -10.13
CA ILE A 204 2.34 -21.80 -8.96
C ILE A 204 1.91 -22.94 -8.03
N ASP A 205 2.85 -23.82 -7.70
CA ASP A 205 2.67 -24.92 -6.77
C ASP A 205 2.60 -24.39 -5.33
N THR A 206 1.38 -24.25 -4.79
CA THR A 206 1.14 -23.69 -3.45
C THR A 206 1.62 -24.58 -2.31
N GLU A 207 1.98 -25.85 -2.56
CA GLU A 207 2.58 -26.71 -1.53
C GLU A 207 4.07 -26.38 -1.33
N LYS A 208 4.77 -26.07 -2.42
CA LYS A 208 6.18 -25.67 -2.40
C LYS A 208 6.37 -24.16 -2.16
N HIS A 209 5.44 -23.37 -2.68
CA HIS A 209 5.48 -21.92 -2.67
C HIS A 209 4.16 -21.36 -2.11
N PRO A 210 3.84 -21.64 -0.84
CA PRO A 210 2.65 -21.07 -0.21
C PRO A 210 2.77 -19.55 -0.14
N PRO A 211 1.65 -18.81 -0.27
CA PRO A 211 1.65 -17.37 -0.12
C PRO A 211 2.06 -16.98 1.31
N ARG A 212 3.03 -16.07 1.43
CA ARG A 212 3.52 -15.57 2.72
C ARG A 212 2.63 -14.45 3.23
N ILE A 213 1.94 -14.68 4.34
CA ILE A 213 0.94 -13.75 4.86
C ILE A 213 1.23 -13.45 6.33
N ALA A 214 1.27 -12.17 6.67
CA ALA A 214 1.30 -11.69 8.04
C ALA A 214 0.20 -10.65 8.25
N HIS A 215 -0.18 -10.46 9.51
CA HIS A 215 -1.07 -9.39 9.93
C HIS A 215 -0.33 -8.51 10.94
N SER A 216 -0.25 -7.22 10.66
CA SER A 216 0.24 -6.20 11.58
C SER A 216 -0.70 -5.00 11.51
N TYR A 217 -1.79 -5.08 12.27
CA TYR A 217 -2.76 -4.00 12.31
C TYR A 217 -2.12 -2.71 12.83
N GLU A 218 -2.57 -1.61 12.26
CA GLU A 218 -2.12 -0.28 12.66
C GLU A 218 -2.85 0.21 13.91
N ARG A 219 -2.16 0.99 14.74
CA ARG A 219 -2.76 1.77 15.84
C ARG A 219 -2.37 3.23 15.70
N VAL A 220 -2.97 3.88 14.71
CA VAL A 220 -2.72 5.29 14.46
C VAL A 220 -3.53 6.20 15.37
N MET A 221 -2.90 7.29 15.76
CA MET A 221 -3.58 8.42 16.41
C MET A 221 -3.46 9.62 15.47
N PRO A 222 -4.51 9.89 14.65
CA PRO A 222 -4.57 11.12 13.88
C PRO A 222 -4.45 12.33 14.81
N GLY A 223 -3.65 13.32 14.44
CA GLY A 223 -3.39 14.51 15.26
C GLY A 223 -1.94 14.98 15.10
N ARG A 224 -1.43 15.76 16.05
CA ARG A 224 -0.11 16.41 15.98
C ARG A 224 1.11 15.48 15.96
N ASN A 225 0.95 14.20 16.29
CA ASN A 225 2.04 13.20 16.37
C ASN A 225 1.76 11.99 15.48
N TYR A 226 1.10 12.20 14.34
CA TYR A 226 0.65 11.13 13.47
C TYR A 226 1.82 10.28 12.94
N VAL A 227 2.88 10.90 12.41
CA VAL A 227 4.05 10.20 11.88
C VAL A 227 4.74 9.39 12.98
N SER A 228 4.94 10.00 14.15
CA SER A 228 5.52 9.33 15.32
C SER A 228 4.66 8.16 15.80
N SER A 229 3.33 8.25 15.71
CA SER A 229 2.42 7.15 16.07
C SER A 229 2.62 5.90 15.20
N ILE A 230 3.08 6.07 13.96
CA ILE A 230 3.40 4.96 13.05
C ILE A 230 4.83 4.46 13.30
N ARG A 231 5.80 5.39 13.40
CA ARG A 231 7.24 5.09 13.45
C ARG A 231 7.71 4.58 14.81
N ASP A 232 7.22 5.18 15.89
CA ASP A 232 7.85 5.07 17.21
C ASP A 232 7.04 4.19 18.19
N PHE A 233 5.80 3.84 17.86
CA PHE A 233 4.96 2.98 18.71
C PHE A 233 5.22 1.48 18.50
N TRP A 234 4.93 0.71 19.55
CA TRP A 234 5.02 -0.74 19.53
C TRP A 234 4.08 -1.36 18.49
N ARG A 235 4.67 -2.12 17.58
CA ARG A 235 3.97 -2.90 16.56
C ARG A 235 3.64 -4.31 17.06
N THR A 236 2.41 -4.76 16.78
CA THR A 236 2.04 -6.17 16.89
C THR A 236 2.07 -6.78 15.50
N TYR A 237 2.67 -7.95 15.35
CA TYR A 237 2.65 -8.68 14.09
C TYR A 237 2.56 -10.19 14.34
N SER A 238 1.90 -10.91 13.43
CA SER A 238 1.85 -12.37 13.42
C SER A 238 1.81 -12.88 11.99
N GLY A 239 2.66 -13.86 11.66
CA GLY A 239 2.46 -14.71 10.49
C GLY A 239 1.26 -15.63 10.69
N ILE A 240 0.68 -16.11 9.59
CA ILE A 240 -0.34 -17.19 9.66
C ILE A 240 0.31 -18.57 9.86
N ASP A 241 1.60 -18.67 9.61
CA ASP A 241 2.46 -19.84 9.79
C ASP A 241 3.87 -19.39 10.26
N LYS A 242 4.77 -20.36 10.44
CA LYS A 242 6.13 -20.12 10.95
C LYS A 242 7.14 -19.79 9.85
N THR A 243 6.78 -19.96 8.57
CA THR A 243 7.74 -20.01 7.45
C THR A 243 7.16 -19.44 6.17
#